data_AF-A0A565C6D6-F1
#
_entry.id   AF-A0A565C6D6-F1
#
_cell.length_a   1.000
_cell.length_b   1.000
_cell.length_c   1.000
_cell.angle_alpha   90.00
_cell.angle_beta   90.00
_cell.angle_gamma   90.00
#
_symmetry.space_group_name_H-M   'P 1'
#
loop_
_entity.id
_entity.type
_entity.pdbx_description
1 polymer ?
#
loop_
_entity_poly.entity_id
_entity_poly.type
_entity_poly.pdbx_seq_one_letter_code
_entity_poly.pdbx_strand_id
1 'polypeptide(L)'
;MKATALVFIAFLIVVMSSQVPIKATVDGASVGETAQQCTVTELQSCLPALTSGGKPTGDCCGKLKAQEPCLCGYIKNPAYSKYVSSPNAHKVFVDCNVSYPTC
;
A
#
# COMPACT_ATOMS: atom_id res chain seq x y z
N MET A 1 11.88 -38.00 -6.76
CA MET A 1 12.28 -36.81 -5.97
C MET A 1 13.12 -35.80 -6.77
N LYS A 2 14.10 -36.19 -7.60
CA LYS A 2 14.91 -35.24 -8.39
C LYS A 2 14.15 -34.58 -9.56
N ALA A 3 13.28 -35.33 -10.25
CA ALA A 3 12.47 -34.81 -11.35
C ALA A 3 11.39 -33.81 -10.88
N THR A 4 10.80 -34.03 -9.71
CA THR A 4 9.79 -33.15 -9.13
C THR A 4 10.38 -31.77 -8.78
N ALA A 5 11.61 -31.72 -8.27
CA ALA A 5 12.31 -30.47 -7.98
C ALA A 5 12.54 -29.62 -9.24
N LEU A 6 12.90 -30.25 -10.36
CA LEU A 6 13.11 -29.55 -11.63
C LEU A 6 11.82 -28.95 -12.20
N VAL A 7 10.68 -29.63 -12.02
CA VAL A 7 9.36 -29.12 -12.44
C VAL A 7 8.95 -27.91 -11.61
N PHE A 8 9.16 -27.93 -10.29
CA PHE A 8 8.90 -26.77 -9.44
C PHE A 8 9.80 -25.58 -9.78
N ILE A 9 11.09 -25.81 -10.02
CA ILE A 9 12.03 -24.75 -10.41
C ILE A 9 11.62 -24.13 -11.76
N ALA A 10 11.25 -24.96 -12.75
CA ALA A 10 10.78 -24.46 -14.04
C ALA A 10 9.49 -23.63 -13.91
N PHE A 11 8.56 -24.05 -13.05
CA PHE A 11 7.30 -23.33 -12.83
C PHE A 11 7.52 -21.97 -12.17
N LEU A 12 8.46 -21.88 -11.21
CA LEU A 12 8.81 -20.61 -10.56
C LEU A 12 9.45 -19.60 -11.54
N ILE A 13 10.30 -20.07 -12.46
CA ILE A 13 10.94 -19.21 -13.47
C ILE A 13 9.88 -18.64 -14.43
N VAL A 14 8.92 -19.44 -14.88
CA VAL A 14 7.86 -18.99 -15.80
C VAL A 14 6.92 -17.96 -15.15
N VAL A 15 6.62 -18.11 -13.85
CA VAL A 15 5.75 -17.15 -13.13
C VAL A 15 6.41 -15.78 -12.99
N MET A 16 7.73 -15.71 -12.74
CA MET A 16 8.42 -14.42 -12.52
C MET A 16 8.67 -13.62 -13.82
N SER A 17 8.66 -14.26 -14.99
CA SER A 17 8.89 -13.59 -16.29
C SER A 17 7.64 -12.90 -16.89
N SER A 18 6.49 -12.94 -16.21
CA SER A 18 5.22 -12.40 -16.73
C SER A 18 4.94 -10.93 -16.36
N GLN A 19 5.95 -10.17 -15.90
CA GLN A 19 5.81 -8.74 -15.64
C GLN A 19 5.72 -7.96 -16.96
N VAL A 20 4.52 -7.83 -17.50
CA VAL A 20 4.19 -6.83 -18.51
C VAL A 20 4.20 -5.46 -17.82
N PRO A 21 5.09 -4.53 -18.17
CA PRO A 21 5.03 -3.18 -17.63
C PRO A 21 3.80 -2.48 -18.21
N ILE A 22 2.72 -2.42 -17.44
CA ILE A 22 1.56 -1.60 -17.76
C ILE A 22 1.98 -0.14 -17.56
N LYS A 23 2.27 0.55 -18.67
CA LYS A 23 2.45 2.00 -18.69
C LYS A 23 1.09 2.65 -18.39
N ALA A 24 0.87 3.03 -17.15
CA ALA A 24 -0.28 3.83 -16.76
C ALA A 24 -0.04 5.29 -17.15
N THR A 25 -0.75 5.78 -18.17
CA THR A 25 -0.99 7.21 -18.37
C THR A 25 -2.00 7.66 -17.31
N VAL A 26 -1.58 8.52 -16.39
CA VAL A 26 -2.50 9.30 -15.56
C VAL A 26 -2.19 10.77 -15.78
N ASP A 27 -3.20 11.47 -16.27
CA ASP A 27 -3.29 12.90 -16.44
C ASP A 27 -3.17 13.64 -15.09
N GLY A 28 -2.30 14.66 -15.09
CA GLY A 28 -2.47 15.95 -14.40
C GLY A 28 -2.82 15.98 -12.91
N ALA A 29 -1.80 16.18 -12.07
CA ALA A 29 -1.68 17.35 -11.18
C ALA A 29 -0.33 17.32 -10.46
N SER A 30 0.61 18.13 -10.94
CA SER A 30 1.85 18.44 -10.25
C SER A 30 1.57 19.34 -9.05
N VAL A 31 1.80 18.84 -7.84
CA VAL A 31 2.24 19.68 -6.73
C VAL A 31 3.60 19.15 -6.32
N GLY A 32 4.63 19.94 -6.60
CA GLY A 32 6.01 19.59 -6.34
C GLY A 32 6.34 19.73 -4.87
N GLU A 33 6.53 18.60 -4.20
CA GLU A 33 7.33 18.41 -3.00
C GLU A 33 7.75 16.95 -3.04
N THR A 34 9.04 16.69 -3.30
CA THR A 34 9.67 15.35 -3.47
C THR A 34 8.66 14.25 -3.78
N ALA A 35 8.27 14.10 -5.05
CA ALA A 35 7.11 13.29 -5.47
C ALA A 35 7.20 11.84 -4.96
N GLN A 36 6.73 11.61 -3.74
CA GLN A 36 6.53 10.28 -3.21
C GLN A 36 5.40 9.71 -4.07
N GLN A 37 5.74 8.74 -4.91
CA GLN A 37 4.75 8.12 -5.77
C GLN A 37 3.69 7.50 -4.87
N CYS A 38 2.44 7.98 -5.00
CA CYS A 38 1.30 7.50 -4.22
C CYS A 38 1.00 6.04 -4.55
N THR A 39 1.74 5.14 -3.91
CA THR A 39 1.67 3.71 -4.17
C THR A 39 1.08 3.01 -2.96
N VAL A 40 -0.13 2.48 -3.08
CA VAL A 40 -0.85 1.86 -1.96
C VAL A 40 -0.09 0.67 -1.35
N THR A 41 0.80 0.03 -2.12
CA THR A 41 1.63 -1.08 -1.64
C THR A 41 2.65 -0.64 -0.58
N GLU A 42 2.96 0.64 -0.47
CA GLU A 42 3.80 1.13 0.64
C GLU A 42 3.08 1.02 2.00
N LEU A 43 1.75 0.89 2.01
CA LEU A 43 0.95 0.68 3.24
C LEU A 43 0.73 -0.80 3.57
N GLN A 44 1.38 -1.75 2.88
CA GLN A 44 1.21 -3.19 3.16
C GLN A 44 1.59 -3.55 4.61
N SER A 45 2.61 -2.92 5.16
CA SER A 45 3.02 -3.09 6.56
C SER A 45 1.93 -2.67 7.56
N CYS A 46 0.98 -1.82 7.14
CA CYS A 46 -0.15 -1.41 7.96
C CYS A 46 -1.36 -2.35 7.85
N LEU A 47 -1.43 -3.22 6.84
CA LEU A 47 -2.61 -4.08 6.63
C LEU A 47 -3.03 -4.89 7.86
N PRO A 48 -2.12 -5.51 8.63
CA PRO A 48 -2.52 -6.24 9.84
C PRO A 48 -3.23 -5.33 10.85
N ALA A 49 -2.72 -4.11 11.07
CA ALA A 49 -3.30 -3.14 11.99
C ALA A 49 -4.62 -2.56 11.46
N LEU A 50 -4.68 -2.22 10.17
CA LEU A 50 -5.89 -1.72 9.52
C LEU A 50 -7.03 -2.75 9.51
N THR A 51 -6.72 -4.04 9.40
CA THR A 51 -7.74 -5.10 9.33
C THR A 51 -8.14 -5.62 10.71
N SER A 52 -7.18 -5.92 11.59
CA SER A 52 -7.44 -6.52 12.91
C SER A 52 -7.65 -5.50 14.03
N GLY A 53 -7.25 -4.24 13.83
CA GLY A 53 -7.20 -3.24 14.90
C GLY A 53 -6.05 -3.42 15.89
N GLY A 54 -5.08 -4.29 15.57
CA GLY A 54 -3.85 -4.46 16.33
C GLY A 54 -2.93 -3.24 16.28
N LYS A 55 -1.94 -3.20 17.18
CA LYS A 55 -0.99 -2.09 17.27
C LYS A 55 -0.14 -1.97 15.98
N PRO A 56 0.00 -0.78 15.37
CA PRO A 56 0.84 -0.60 14.19
C PRO A 56 2.32 -0.78 14.52
N THR A 57 3.08 -1.28 13.54
CA THR A 57 4.54 -1.37 13.62
C THR A 57 5.19 -0.01 13.34
N GLY A 58 6.47 0.14 13.71
CA GLY A 58 7.24 1.34 13.35
C GLY A 58 7.30 1.56 11.84
N ASP A 59 7.50 0.50 11.05
CA ASP A 59 7.47 0.55 9.59
C ASP A 59 6.11 1.00 9.04
N CYS A 60 5.01 0.52 9.61
CA CYS A 60 3.68 1.00 9.24
C CYS A 60 3.58 2.51 9.46
N CYS A 61 3.92 3.00 10.66
CA CYS A 61 3.81 4.42 10.94
C CYS A 61 4.74 5.27 10.07
N GLY A 62 5.96 4.81 9.80
CA GLY A 62 6.90 5.50 8.92
C GLY A 62 6.36 5.61 7.50
N LYS A 63 5.85 4.51 6.93
CA LYS A 63 5.26 4.51 5.58
C LYS A 63 3.97 5.30 5.50
N LEU A 64 3.14 5.21 6.52
CA LEU A 64 1.89 5.94 6.57
C LEU A 64 2.11 7.46 6.58
N LYS A 65 3.07 7.93 7.39
CA LYS A 65 3.47 9.34 7.45
C LYS A 65 4.08 9.81 6.13
N ALA A 66 4.90 8.97 5.49
CA ALA A 66 5.46 9.28 4.17
C ALA A 66 4.39 9.40 3.07
N GLN A 67 3.20 8.82 3.28
CA GLN A 67 2.09 8.81 2.32
C GLN A 67 0.94 9.76 2.70
N GLU A 68 1.14 10.62 3.71
CA GLU A 68 0.15 11.63 4.13
C GLU A 68 -0.44 12.46 2.96
N PRO A 69 0.36 12.98 1.98
CA PRO A 69 -0.19 13.72 0.84
C PRO A 69 -1.09 12.88 -0.09
N CYS A 70 -0.96 11.55 -0.04
CA CYS A 70 -1.70 10.61 -0.88
C CYS A 70 -3.01 10.12 -0.24
N LEU A 71 -3.22 10.36 1.07
CA LEU A 71 -4.32 9.77 1.84
C LEU A 71 -5.69 10.14 1.28
N CYS A 72 -5.90 11.38 0.83
CA CYS A 72 -7.16 11.76 0.20
C CYS A 72 -7.44 10.98 -1.09
N GLY A 73 -6.41 10.68 -1.87
CA GLY A 73 -6.54 9.82 -3.05
C GLY A 73 -6.99 8.41 -2.67
N TYR A 74 -6.44 7.86 -1.59
CA TYR A 74 -6.84 6.53 -1.09
C TYR A 74 -8.25 6.52 -0.50
N ILE A 75 -8.64 7.57 0.22
CA ILE A 75 -9.98 7.71 0.80
C ILE A 75 -11.04 7.83 -0.30
N LYS A 76 -10.76 8.59 -1.36
CA LYS A 76 -11.69 8.79 -2.49
C LYS A 76 -11.77 7.59 -3.42
N ASN A 77 -10.78 6.70 -3.41
CA ASN A 77 -10.78 5.50 -4.24
C ASN A 77 -11.59 4.36 -3.58
N PRO A 78 -12.70 3.89 -4.17
CA PRO A 78 -13.53 2.83 -3.59
C PRO A 78 -12.81 1.50 -3.34
N ALA A 79 -11.73 1.22 -4.09
CA ALA A 79 -10.93 0.01 -3.89
C ALA A 79 -10.18 0.02 -2.54
N TYR A 80 -9.84 1.21 -2.03
CA TYR A 80 -8.99 1.39 -0.86
C TYR A 80 -9.72 2.00 0.33
N SER A 81 -10.79 2.78 0.10
CA SER A 81 -11.50 3.53 1.16
C SER A 81 -11.95 2.64 2.32
N LYS A 82 -12.40 1.42 2.03
CA LYS A 82 -12.83 0.45 3.06
C LYS A 82 -11.72 0.09 4.05
N TYR A 83 -10.45 0.21 3.66
CA TYR A 83 -9.31 -0.05 4.52
C TYR A 83 -8.85 1.19 5.26
N VAL A 84 -8.78 2.34 4.58
CA VAL A 84 -8.22 3.60 5.14
C VAL A 84 -9.24 4.48 5.86
N SER A 85 -10.54 4.24 5.69
CA SER A 85 -11.63 4.94 6.38
C SER A 85 -12.35 4.06 7.42
N SER A 86 -11.80 2.89 7.74
CA SER A 86 -12.37 1.99 8.75
C SER A 86 -12.11 2.51 10.17
N PRO A 87 -12.90 2.10 11.18
CA PRO A 87 -12.63 2.46 12.57
C PRO A 87 -11.23 2.05 13.06
N ASN A 88 -10.70 0.94 12.53
CA ASN A 88 -9.34 0.50 12.81
C ASN A 88 -8.30 1.43 12.17
N ALA A 89 -8.54 1.92 10.95
CA ALA A 89 -7.68 2.90 10.31
C ALA A 89 -7.58 4.20 11.09
N HIS A 90 -8.70 4.70 11.60
CA HIS A 90 -8.70 5.89 12.46
C HIS A 90 -7.83 5.68 13.71
N LYS A 91 -7.87 4.50 14.34
CA LYS A 91 -6.97 4.16 15.45
C LYS A 91 -5.50 4.15 15.01
N VAL A 92 -5.21 3.54 13.86
CA VAL A 92 -3.84 3.50 13.31
C VAL A 92 -3.30 4.90 13.04
N PHE A 93 -4.13 5.81 12.49
CA PHE A 93 -3.74 7.21 12.27
C PHE A 93 -3.40 7.91 13.59
N VAL A 94 -4.22 7.73 14.63
CA VAL A 94 -3.95 8.27 15.96
C VAL A 94 -2.67 7.69 16.55
N ASP A 95 -2.49 6.37 16.52
CA ASP A 95 -1.32 5.67 17.06
C ASP A 95 -0.01 6.08 16.35
N CYS A 96 -0.08 6.38 15.05
CA CYS A 96 1.06 6.81 14.24
C CYS A 96 1.25 8.34 14.23
N ASN A 97 0.40 9.10 14.93
CA ASN A 97 0.38 10.55 14.96
C ASN A 97 0.30 11.14 13.54
N VAL A 98 -0.66 10.65 12.76
CA VAL A 98 -1.02 11.09 11.41
C VAL A 98 -2.46 11.61 11.49
N SER A 99 -2.71 12.81 10.97
CA SER A 99 -4.06 13.38 11.01
C SER A 99 -4.94 12.72 9.95
N TYR A 100 -6.19 12.40 10.28
CA TYR A 100 -7.16 12.02 9.26
C TYR A 100 -7.47 13.25 8.40
N PRO A 101 -7.18 13.23 7.09
CA PRO A 101 -7.35 14.42 6.26
C PRO A 101 -8.83 14.71 6.02
N THR A 102 -9.16 16.00 5.90
CA THR A 102 -10.44 16.42 5.31
C THR A 102 -10.26 16.46 3.80
N CYS A 103 -11.03 15.62 3.11
CA CYS A 103 -11.05 15.44 1.67
C CYS A 103 -12.48 15.64 1.18
#